data_AF-A0A2G2W2T8-F1
#
_entry.id   AF-A0A2G2W2T8-F1
#
_cell.length_a   1.000
_cell.length_b   1.000
_cell.length_c   1.000
_cell.angle_alpha   90.00
_cell.angle_beta   90.00
_cell.angle_gamma   90.00
#
_symmetry.space_group_name_H-M   'P 1'
#
loop_
_entity.id
_entity.type
_entity.pdbx_description
1 polymer ?
#
loop_
_entity_poly.entity_id
_entity_poly.type
_entity_poly.pdbx_seq_one_letter_code
_entity_poly.pdbx_strand_id
1 'polypeptide(L)'
;MEIGKMTQLNVLDLSHNLLVGGIPPQLANLKVLVDLNLSHSGLSGNIPEEVEKLAYTMKVTQMCDVYSFGVLALEIIKGKHLGEYITVLANSSTMDHHVQLSDFLDERLPYPEDRVNELLVFIIKLASSCLVETPKSRPTMQFISHKLSSMDAYAHPLFL
;
A
#
# COMPACT_ATOMS: atom_id res chain seq x y z
N MET A 1 -5.72 17.33 24.57
CA MET A 1 -6.14 16.63 23.34
C MET A 1 -7.25 15.65 23.71
N GLU A 2 -8.47 15.85 23.18
CA GLU A 2 -9.66 15.09 23.63
C GLU A 2 -9.87 13.73 22.97
N ILE A 3 -9.10 13.44 21.91
CA ILE A 3 -9.31 12.24 21.07
C ILE A 3 -9.29 10.93 21.86
N GLY A 4 -8.45 10.83 22.90
CA GLY A 4 -8.35 9.65 23.77
C GLY A 4 -9.60 9.39 24.64
N LYS A 5 -10.61 10.27 24.64
CA LYS A 5 -11.91 10.06 25.30
C LYS A 5 -12.92 9.32 24.41
N MET A 6 -12.66 9.20 23.11
CA MET A 6 -13.58 8.60 22.13
C MET A 6 -13.45 7.05 22.11
N THR A 7 -13.59 6.41 23.27
CA THR A 7 -13.26 4.98 23.47
C THR A 7 -14.12 3.99 22.68
N GLN A 8 -15.16 4.47 21.99
CA GLN A 8 -16.07 3.67 21.16
C GLN A 8 -15.79 3.81 19.65
N LEU A 9 -14.76 4.56 19.28
CA LEU A 9 -14.43 4.82 17.87
C LEU A 9 -13.81 3.57 17.23
N ASN A 10 -14.42 3.10 16.14
CA ASN A 10 -13.94 1.93 15.39
C ASN A 10 -13.02 2.31 14.22
N VAL A 11 -13.22 3.49 13.64
CA VAL A 11 -12.45 4.00 12.51
C VAL A 11 -12.05 5.43 12.82
N LEU A 12 -10.76 5.72 12.73
CA LEU A 12 -10.21 7.06 12.83
C LEU A 12 -9.36 7.33 11.60
N ASP A 13 -9.89 8.14 10.70
CA ASP A 13 -9.16 8.62 9.53
C ASP A 13 -8.73 10.07 9.77
N LEU A 14 -7.43 10.26 9.92
CA LEU A 14 -6.77 11.56 10.00
C LEU A 14 -5.80 11.74 8.82
N SER A 15 -5.90 10.91 7.78
CA SER A 15 -5.06 11.03 6.60
C SER A 15 -5.22 12.39 5.92
N HIS A 16 -4.16 12.82 5.23
CA HIS A 16 -4.13 14.08 4.48
C HIS A 16 -4.44 15.34 5.30
N ASN A 17 -4.17 15.32 6.61
CA ASN A 17 -4.26 16.50 7.45
C ASN A 17 -2.88 17.14 7.65
N LEU A 18 -2.86 18.42 7.99
CA LEU A 18 -1.65 19.16 8.35
C LEU A 18 -1.17 18.84 9.78
N LEU A 19 -1.37 17.61 10.25
CA LEU A 19 -0.94 17.17 11.57
C LEU A 19 0.59 17.10 11.58
N VAL A 20 1.23 17.81 12.51
CA VAL A 20 2.68 17.85 12.67
C VAL A 20 3.09 17.49 14.10
N GLY A 21 4.33 17.02 14.26
CA GLY A 21 4.87 16.57 15.55
C GLY A 21 4.66 15.08 15.82
N GLY A 22 4.85 14.66 17.07
CA GLY A 22 4.77 13.24 17.46
C GLY A 22 3.34 12.72 17.55
N ILE A 23 3.18 11.39 17.40
CA ILE A 23 1.90 10.72 17.63
C ILE A 23 1.58 10.81 19.14
N PRO A 24 0.38 11.26 19.53
CA PRO A 24 0.00 11.36 20.93
C PRO A 24 -0.18 9.97 21.56
N PRO A 25 0.46 9.65 22.71
CA PRO A 25 0.28 8.36 23.40
C PRO A 25 -1.17 8.05 23.77
N GLN A 26 -2.00 9.08 23.94
CA GLN A 26 -3.42 8.96 24.28
C GLN A 26 -4.25 8.27 23.19
N LEU A 27 -3.71 8.11 21.98
CA LEU A 27 -4.34 7.34 20.91
C LEU A 27 -4.54 5.87 21.31
N ALA A 28 -3.68 5.34 22.17
CA ALA A 28 -3.79 3.99 22.74
C ALA A 28 -5.05 3.78 23.60
N ASN A 29 -5.75 4.85 24.01
CA ASN A 29 -7.01 4.73 24.74
C ASN A 29 -8.19 4.31 23.85
N LEU A 30 -8.03 4.33 22.52
CA LEU A 30 -9.04 3.92 21.55
C LEU A 30 -9.10 2.38 21.43
N LYS A 31 -9.50 1.70 22.51
CA LYS A 31 -9.39 0.23 22.64
C LYS A 31 -10.22 -0.59 21.65
N VAL A 32 -11.22 0.01 21.01
CA VAL A 32 -12.06 -0.65 20.00
C VAL A 32 -11.74 -0.19 18.58
N LEU A 33 -10.64 0.55 18.40
CA LEU A 33 -10.21 1.03 17.10
C LEU A 33 -9.77 -0.15 16.24
N VAL A 34 -10.41 -0.26 15.09
CA VAL A 34 -10.16 -1.31 14.10
C VAL A 34 -9.32 -0.77 12.96
N ASP A 35 -9.51 0.51 12.63
CA ASP A 35 -8.85 1.19 11.52
C ASP A 35 -8.35 2.56 11.97
N LEU A 36 -7.06 2.80 11.76
CA LEU A 36 -6.37 4.04 12.09
C LEU A 36 -5.56 4.46 10.88
N ASN A 37 -5.96 5.55 10.24
CA ASN A 37 -5.19 6.13 9.16
C ASN A 37 -4.57 7.47 9.62
N LEU A 38 -3.24 7.49 9.76
CA LEU A 38 -2.44 8.68 10.10
C LEU A 38 -1.51 9.10 8.97
N SER A 39 -1.65 8.47 7.81
CA SER A 39 -0.82 8.72 6.66
C SER A 39 -0.90 10.17 6.18
N HIS A 40 0.00 10.54 5.28
CA HIS A 40 -0.02 11.85 4.61
C HIS A 40 -0.13 13.04 5.57
N SER A 41 0.38 12.86 6.78
CA SER A 41 0.50 13.89 7.80
C SER A 41 1.97 14.23 7.98
N GLY A 42 2.29 15.45 8.41
CA GLY A 42 3.65 15.85 8.79
C GLY A 42 4.08 15.30 10.16
N LEU A 43 3.55 14.14 10.56
CA LEU A 43 3.90 13.49 11.81
C LEU A 43 5.35 13.04 11.75
N SER A 44 6.08 13.28 12.83
CA SER A 44 7.53 13.03 12.93
C SER A 44 7.90 12.60 14.35
N GLY A 45 9.06 11.97 14.49
CA GLY A 45 9.48 11.37 15.76
C GLY A 45 9.01 9.93 15.91
N ASN A 46 9.26 9.35 17.08
CA ASN A 46 9.01 7.94 17.31
C ASN A 46 7.52 7.66 17.55
N ILE A 47 7.07 6.49 17.11
CA ILE A 47 5.77 5.94 17.52
C ILE A 47 5.87 5.63 19.02
N PRO A 48 4.98 6.19 19.88
CA PRO A 48 4.97 5.85 21.30
C PRO A 48 4.70 4.35 21.50
N GLU A 49 5.34 3.75 22.50
CA GLU A 49 5.19 2.31 22.81
C GLU A 49 3.72 1.94 23.08
N GLU A 50 2.94 2.87 23.64
CA GLU A 50 1.50 2.68 23.86
C GLU A 50 0.72 2.55 22.55
N VAL A 51 1.11 3.31 21.53
CA VAL A 51 0.48 3.27 20.21
C VAL A 51 0.96 2.06 19.41
N GLU A 52 2.21 1.65 19.58
CA GLU A 52 2.71 0.39 19.03
C GLU A 52 1.89 -0.80 19.57
N LYS A 53 1.57 -0.80 20.87
CA LYS A 53 0.69 -1.80 21.48
C LYS A 53 -0.73 -1.79 20.89
N LEU A 54 -1.24 -0.63 20.49
CA LEU A 54 -2.53 -0.51 19.81
C LEU A 54 -2.51 -1.26 18.47
N ALA A 55 -1.42 -1.16 17.70
CA ALA A 55 -1.29 -1.85 16.41
C ALA A 55 -1.45 -3.38 16.55
N TYR A 56 -0.95 -3.98 17.63
CA TYR A 56 -1.14 -5.42 17.88
C TYR A 56 -2.59 -5.82 18.22
N THR A 57 -3.42 -4.86 18.64
CA THR A 57 -4.84 -5.09 18.94
C THR A 57 -5.76 -4.80 17.75
N MET A 58 -5.24 -4.18 16.70
CA MET A 58 -6.00 -3.91 15.48
C MET A 58 -6.38 -5.23 14.78
N LYS A 59 -7.56 -5.25 14.19
CA LYS A 59 -8.08 -6.46 13.53
C LYS A 59 -7.30 -6.72 12.25
N VAL A 60 -6.65 -7.88 12.15
CA VAL A 60 -6.12 -8.38 10.88
C VAL A 60 -7.28 -8.66 9.93
N THR A 61 -7.15 -8.22 8.68
CA THR A 61 -8.16 -8.43 7.63
C THR A 61 -7.50 -9.04 6.39
N GLN A 62 -8.30 -9.62 5.50
CA GLN A 62 -7.83 -10.09 4.19
C GLN A 62 -7.20 -8.95 3.36
N MET A 63 -7.51 -7.70 3.67
CA MET A 63 -6.93 -6.54 3.00
C MET A 63 -5.49 -6.24 3.45
N CYS A 64 -5.06 -6.78 4.60
CA CYS A 64 -3.65 -6.77 5.00
C CYS A 64 -2.81 -7.65 4.07
N ASP A 65 -3.35 -8.81 3.68
CA ASP A 65 -2.70 -9.72 2.72
C ASP A 65 -2.61 -9.06 1.32
N VAL A 66 -3.69 -8.40 0.89
CA VAL A 66 -3.71 -7.65 -0.38
C VAL A 66 -2.62 -6.57 -0.40
N TYR A 67 -2.51 -5.77 0.66
CA TYR A 67 -1.48 -4.73 0.74
C TYR A 67 -0.07 -5.32 0.69
N SER A 68 0.16 -6.39 1.48
CA SER A 68 1.45 -7.08 1.53
C SER A 68 1.83 -7.66 0.16
N PHE A 69 0.85 -8.21 -0.57
CA PHE A 69 1.04 -8.65 -1.95
C PHE A 69 1.49 -7.50 -2.86
N GLY A 70 0.82 -6.34 -2.79
CA GLY A 70 1.18 -5.16 -3.58
C GLY A 70 2.62 -4.69 -3.33
N VAL A 71 3.03 -4.65 -2.07
CA VAL A 71 4.41 -4.28 -1.69
C VAL A 71 5.39 -5.28 -2.29
N LEU A 72 5.19 -6.58 -2.03
CA LEU A 72 6.09 -7.63 -2.50
C LEU A 72 6.21 -7.65 -4.03
N ALA A 73 5.10 -7.47 -4.75
CA ALA A 73 5.11 -7.44 -6.22
C ALA A 73 5.97 -6.29 -6.76
N LEU A 74 5.86 -5.09 -6.18
CA LEU A 74 6.67 -3.94 -6.60
C LEU A 74 8.14 -4.09 -6.20
N GLU A 75 8.42 -4.66 -5.02
CA GLU A 75 9.80 -4.95 -4.58
C GLU A 75 10.50 -5.97 -5.47
N ILE A 76 9.77 -7.00 -5.93
CA ILE A 76 10.26 -7.97 -6.89
C ILE A 76 10.62 -7.29 -8.22
N ILE A 77 9.74 -6.42 -8.74
CA ILE A 77 9.98 -5.70 -10.00
C ILE A 77 11.17 -4.74 -9.89
N LYS A 78 11.29 -4.05 -8.75
CA LYS A 78 12.37 -3.09 -8.51
C LYS A 78 13.70 -3.77 -8.16
N GLY A 79 13.66 -5.01 -7.67
CA GLY A 79 14.82 -5.78 -7.24
C GLY A 79 15.48 -5.26 -5.95
N LYS A 80 14.81 -4.38 -5.20
CA LYS A 80 15.23 -3.86 -3.89
C LYS A 80 14.02 -3.50 -3.02
N HIS A 81 14.23 -3.48 -1.72
CA HIS A 81 13.22 -3.05 -0.75
C HIS A 81 12.83 -1.58 -0.98
N LEU A 82 11.54 -1.29 -1.00
CA LEU A 82 11.04 0.04 -1.37
C LEU A 82 11.04 1.02 -0.18
N GLY A 83 10.95 0.54 1.05
CA GLY A 83 11.04 1.39 2.25
C GLY A 83 10.07 2.58 2.20
N GLU A 84 10.58 3.79 2.44
CA GLU A 84 9.79 5.04 2.39
C GLU A 84 9.20 5.32 0.99
N TYR A 85 9.77 4.75 -0.07
CA TYR A 85 9.28 4.93 -1.44
C TYR A 85 7.88 4.34 -1.65
N ILE A 86 7.47 3.35 -0.84
CA ILE A 86 6.11 2.76 -0.87
C ILE A 86 5.05 3.85 -0.68
N THR A 87 5.30 4.83 0.18
CA THR A 87 4.36 5.93 0.42
C THR A 87 4.18 6.75 -0.85
N VAL A 88 5.26 7.18 -1.51
CA VAL A 88 5.19 7.91 -2.80
C VAL A 88 4.37 7.14 -3.86
N LEU A 89 4.48 5.81 -3.86
CA LEU A 89 3.76 4.94 -4.79
C LEU A 89 2.27 4.80 -4.46
N ALA A 90 1.91 4.62 -3.18
CA ALA A 90 0.52 4.60 -2.72
C ALA A 90 -0.22 5.91 -3.04
N ASN A 91 0.52 7.02 -3.03
CA ASN A 91 0.03 8.39 -3.22
C ASN A 91 -0.19 8.75 -4.69
N SER A 92 0.41 7.98 -5.60
CA SER A 92 0.30 8.19 -7.05
C SER A 92 -1.01 7.62 -7.63
N SER A 93 -2.03 7.41 -6.78
CA SER A 93 -3.34 6.87 -7.14
C SER A 93 -4.16 7.76 -8.08
N THR A 94 -3.67 8.95 -8.43
CA THR A 94 -3.97 9.60 -9.70
C THR A 94 -2.88 9.26 -10.71
N MET A 95 -3.08 8.18 -11.47
CA MET A 95 -2.35 7.88 -12.71
C MET A 95 -2.73 8.88 -13.80
N ASP A 96 -2.53 10.17 -13.51
CA ASP A 96 -2.52 11.23 -14.50
C ASP A 96 -1.07 11.37 -14.95
N HIS A 97 -0.82 10.87 -16.16
CA HIS A 97 0.37 11.06 -17.00
C HIS A 97 1.65 11.56 -16.29
N HIS A 98 2.51 10.66 -15.77
CA HIS A 98 3.99 10.80 -15.74
C HIS A 98 4.75 9.96 -14.68
N VAL A 99 4.18 8.93 -14.03
CA VAL A 99 5.06 7.96 -13.35
C VAL A 99 5.78 7.15 -14.41
N GLN A 100 7.07 7.42 -14.62
CA GLN A 100 7.84 6.73 -15.64
C GLN A 100 8.07 5.30 -15.18
N LEU A 101 7.77 4.33 -16.04
CA LEU A 101 8.01 2.93 -15.79
C LEU A 101 9.44 2.65 -15.32
N SER A 102 10.42 3.43 -15.80
CA SER A 102 11.82 3.40 -15.36
C SER A 102 12.00 3.50 -13.85
N ASP A 103 11.11 4.21 -13.16
CA ASP A 103 11.19 4.40 -11.71
C ASP A 103 10.96 3.09 -10.96
N PHE A 104 10.22 2.16 -11.55
CA PHE A 104 9.89 0.86 -10.99
C PHE A 104 10.82 -0.26 -11.43
N LEU A 105 11.52 -0.12 -12.54
CA LEU A 105 12.38 -1.19 -13.05
C LEU A 105 13.65 -1.33 -12.20
N ASP A 106 14.10 -2.57 -12.05
CA ASP A 106 15.42 -2.89 -11.51
C ASP A 106 16.50 -2.33 -12.44
N GLU A 107 17.24 -1.35 -11.94
CA GLU A 107 18.30 -0.63 -12.66
C GLU A 107 19.48 -1.54 -13.06
N ARG A 108 19.57 -2.75 -12.50
CA ARG A 108 20.61 -3.75 -12.83
C ARG A 108 20.27 -4.59 -14.06
N LEU A 109 19.02 -4.56 -14.50
CA LEU A 109 18.54 -5.35 -15.64
C LEU A 109 18.51 -4.51 -16.92
N PRO A 110 18.68 -5.13 -18.10
CA PRO A 110 18.46 -4.42 -19.37
C PRO A 110 17.00 -3.99 -19.48
N TYR A 111 16.75 -2.94 -20.28
CA TYR A 111 15.39 -2.47 -20.53
C TYR A 111 14.55 -3.59 -21.19
N PRO A 112 13.32 -3.84 -20.72
CA PRO A 112 12.49 -4.94 -21.20
C PRO A 112 12.02 -4.73 -22.65
N GLU A 113 11.81 -5.83 -23.37
CA GLU A 113 11.13 -5.81 -24.67
C GLU A 113 9.69 -5.28 -24.55
N ASP A 114 9.14 -4.72 -25.63
CA ASP A 114 7.81 -4.05 -25.62
C ASP A 114 6.69 -4.90 -25.01
N ARG A 115 6.65 -6.20 -25.31
CA ARG A 115 5.64 -7.11 -24.72
C ARG A 115 5.81 -7.24 -23.21
N VAL A 116 7.04 -7.39 -22.73
CA VAL A 116 7.33 -7.49 -21.29
C VAL A 116 7.02 -6.16 -20.62
N ASN A 117 7.30 -5.06 -21.30
CA ASN A 117 7.01 -3.70 -20.87
C ASN A 117 5.51 -3.49 -20.57
N GLU A 118 4.64 -3.92 -21.48
CA GLU A 118 3.19 -3.85 -21.31
C GLU A 118 2.71 -4.67 -20.10
N LEU A 119 3.25 -5.88 -19.93
CA LEU A 119 2.94 -6.74 -18.79
C LEU A 119 3.39 -6.12 -17.46
N LEU A 120 4.58 -5.52 -17.42
CA LEU A 120 5.10 -4.84 -16.23
C LEU A 120 4.24 -3.64 -15.87
N VAL A 121 3.84 -2.80 -16.83
CA VAL A 121 2.92 -1.67 -16.58
C VAL A 121 1.61 -2.16 -15.98
N PHE A 122 1.07 -3.27 -16.48
CA PHE A 122 -0.15 -3.85 -15.94
C PHE A 122 0.03 -4.33 -14.50
N ILE A 123 1.10 -5.08 -14.20
CA ILE A 123 1.37 -5.61 -12.86
C ILE A 123 1.61 -4.45 -11.89
N ILE A 124 2.36 -3.43 -12.29
CA ILE A 124 2.60 -2.23 -11.46
C ILE A 124 1.29 -1.55 -11.12
N LYS A 125 0.40 -1.33 -12.10
CA LYS A 125 -0.92 -0.74 -11.84
C LYS A 125 -1.76 -1.59 -10.88
N LEU A 126 -1.78 -2.90 -11.09
CA LEU A 126 -2.52 -3.83 -10.23
C LEU A 126 -1.95 -3.83 -8.80
N ALA A 127 -0.63 -3.88 -8.64
CA ALA A 127 0.04 -3.84 -7.36
C ALA A 127 -0.15 -2.49 -6.64
N SER A 128 -0.04 -1.36 -7.35
CA SER A 128 -0.32 -0.03 -6.79
C SER A 128 -1.76 0.10 -6.30
N SER A 129 -2.73 -0.51 -6.97
CA SER A 129 -4.13 -0.52 -6.49
C SER A 129 -4.33 -1.29 -5.17
N CYS A 130 -3.38 -2.17 -4.81
CA CYS A 130 -3.38 -2.89 -3.54
C CYS A 130 -2.83 -2.03 -2.38
N LEU A 131 -2.09 -0.95 -2.69
CA LEU A 131 -1.42 -0.08 -1.71
C LEU A 131 -2.28 1.08 -1.23
N VAL A 132 -3.54 1.16 -1.66
CA VAL A 132 -4.48 2.20 -1.20
C VAL A 132 -4.64 2.10 0.31
N GLU A 133 -4.55 3.23 0.99
CA GLU A 133 -4.52 3.26 2.45
C GLU A 133 -5.82 2.77 3.07
N THR A 134 -6.96 3.22 2.52
CA THR A 134 -8.29 2.74 2.90
C THR A 134 -8.46 1.27 2.51
N PRO A 135 -8.51 0.31 3.45
CA PRO A 135 -8.50 -1.11 3.13
C PRO A 135 -9.69 -1.54 2.27
N LYS A 136 -10.85 -0.91 2.45
CA LYS A 136 -12.08 -1.20 1.68
C LYS A 136 -12.00 -0.81 0.20
N SER A 137 -11.06 0.06 -0.16
CA SER A 137 -10.85 0.52 -1.54
C SER A 137 -9.89 -0.38 -2.31
N ARG A 138 -9.20 -1.30 -1.63
CA ARG A 138 -8.30 -2.28 -2.27
C ARG A 138 -9.13 -3.34 -3.01
N PRO A 139 -8.62 -3.88 -4.13
CA PRO A 139 -9.26 -5.02 -4.79
C PRO A 139 -9.19 -6.29 -3.93
N THR A 140 -10.02 -7.28 -4.24
CA THR A 140 -9.95 -8.58 -3.58
C THR A 140 -8.83 -9.44 -4.16
N MET A 141 -8.29 -10.37 -3.37
CA MET A 141 -7.31 -11.35 -3.87
C MET A 141 -7.87 -12.20 -5.02
N GLN A 142 -9.17 -12.51 -5.01
CA GLN A 142 -9.82 -13.22 -6.12
C GLN A 142 -9.76 -12.41 -7.42
N PHE A 143 -10.02 -11.11 -7.35
CA PHE A 143 -9.91 -10.22 -8.49
C PHE A 143 -8.46 -10.13 -9.00
N ILE A 144 -7.50 -9.95 -8.10
CA ILE A 144 -6.07 -9.91 -8.42
C ILE A 144 -5.64 -11.21 -9.12
N SER A 145 -5.95 -12.36 -8.52
CA SER A 145 -5.60 -13.68 -9.05
C SER A 145 -6.20 -13.89 -10.44
N HIS A 146 -7.47 -13.51 -10.65
CA HIS A 146 -8.12 -13.62 -11.95
C HIS A 146 -7.42 -12.74 -13.00
N LYS A 147 -7.09 -11.49 -12.64
CA LYS A 147 -6.38 -10.55 -13.53
C LYS A 147 -5.00 -11.09 -13.93
N LEU A 148 -4.22 -11.60 -12.98
CA LEU A 148 -2.92 -12.21 -13.28
C LEU A 148 -3.05 -13.46 -14.14
N SER A 149 -4.01 -14.34 -13.85
CA SER A 149 -4.23 -15.58 -14.62
C SER A 149 -4.62 -15.28 -16.08
N SER A 150 -5.29 -14.16 -16.33
CA SER A 150 -5.61 -13.72 -17.70
C SER A 150 -4.40 -13.24 -18.49
N MET A 151 -3.27 -12.95 -17.84
CA MET A 151 -2.01 -12.58 -18.50
C MET A 151 -1.31 -13.80 -19.09
N ASP A 152 -1.39 -14.95 -18.41
CA ASP A 152 -0.80 -16.22 -18.88
C ASP A 152 -1.42 -16.68 -20.22
N ALA A 153 -2.68 -16.33 -20.48
CA ALA A 153 -3.35 -16.60 -21.75
C ALA A 153 -2.70 -15.87 -22.95
N TYR A 154 -1.96 -14.78 -22.73
CA TYR A 154 -1.21 -14.06 -23.77
C TYR A 154 0.25 -14.55 -23.91
N ALA A 155 0.74 -15.35 -22.96
CA ALA A 155 2.07 -15.95 -23.02
C ALA A 155 2.12 -17.23 -23.88
N HIS A 156 0.97 -17.86 -24.16
CA HIS A 156 0.87 -19.10 -24.95
C HIS A 156 0.19 -18.91 -26.34
N PRO A 157 0.93 -18.43 -27.35
CA PRO A 157 0.63 -18.85 -28.72
C PRO A 157 1.86 -19.34 -29.53
N LEU A 158 2.90 -19.90 -28.88
CA LEU A 158 4.13 -20.34 -29.59
C LEU A 158 4.58 -21.79 -29.36
N PHE A 159 3.69 -22.68 -28.88
CA PHE A 159 3.97 -24.12 -28.89
C PHE A 159 2.79 -24.91 -29.46
N LEU A 160 2.54 -24.76 -30.76
CA LEU A 160 2.00 -25.77 -31.67
C LEU A 160 2.60 -25.55 -33.06
#